data_AF-A0A0T5PIC0-F1
#
_entry.id   AF-A0A0T5PIC0-F1
#
_cell.length_a   1.000
_cell.length_b   1.000
_cell.length_c   1.000
_cell.angle_alpha   90.00
_cell.angle_beta   90.00
_cell.angle_gamma   90.00
#
_symmetry.space_group_name_H-M   'P 1'
#
loop_
_entity.id
_entity.type
_entity.pdbx_description
1 polymer ?
#
loop_
_entity_poly.entity_id
_entity_poly.type
_entity_poly.pdbx_seq_one_letter_code
_entity_poly.pdbx_strand_id
1 'polypeptide(L)'
;MQNKLITAALLASSLTLGLGQVSAGVVSSEQMLASQQHHYNKQQVLSFLDTAEVQQKLVQLGVSQQDAEQRIANMTDAELAALNSQLHEMPAGGVVGTIVTVLVVIAVLDLLGVTDVYPFIRPIRFQ
;
A
#
# COMPACT_ATOMS: atom_id res chain seq x y z
N MET A 1 -53.20 34.24 -31.36
CA MET A 1 -51.83 34.03 -31.89
C MET A 1 -50.75 33.90 -30.80
N GLN A 2 -50.94 34.41 -29.57
CA GLN A 2 -49.90 34.41 -28.51
C GLN A 2 -49.57 33.02 -27.92
N ASN A 3 -50.52 32.09 -27.77
CA ASN A 3 -50.24 30.74 -27.25
C ASN A 3 -49.26 29.93 -28.11
N LYS A 4 -49.21 30.18 -29.44
CA LYS A 4 -48.31 29.46 -30.35
C LYS A 4 -46.83 29.85 -30.13
N LEU A 5 -46.58 31.08 -29.68
CA LEU A 5 -45.23 31.58 -29.37
C LEU A 5 -44.71 31.02 -28.04
N ILE A 6 -45.58 30.89 -27.03
CA ILE A 6 -45.22 30.30 -25.73
C ILE A 6 -44.88 28.81 -25.89
N THR A 7 -45.64 28.09 -26.71
CA THR A 7 -45.38 26.66 -26.97
C THR A 7 -44.06 26.44 -27.72
N ALA A 8 -43.70 27.34 -28.65
CA ALA A 8 -42.43 27.29 -29.37
C ALA A 8 -41.22 27.60 -28.47
N ALA A 9 -41.36 28.52 -27.52
CA ALA A 9 -40.31 28.85 -26.56
C ALA A 9 -40.05 27.68 -25.58
N LEU A 10 -41.11 26.97 -25.14
CA LEU A 10 -40.97 25.81 -24.25
C LEU A 10 -40.27 24.62 -24.92
N LEU A 11 -40.58 24.38 -26.21
CA LEU A 11 -39.92 23.33 -27.01
C LEU A 11 -38.45 23.67 -27.29
N ALA A 12 -38.12 24.93 -27.55
CA ALA A 12 -36.73 25.36 -27.78
C ALA A 12 -35.84 25.18 -26.53
N SER A 13 -36.37 25.39 -25.33
CA SER A 13 -35.64 25.15 -24.08
C SER A 13 -35.40 23.67 -23.78
N SER A 14 -36.20 22.75 -24.33
CA SER A 14 -36.00 21.31 -24.13
C SER A 14 -34.85 20.75 -24.98
N LEU A 15 -34.47 21.43 -26.07
CA LEU A 15 -33.43 20.97 -26.98
C LEU A 15 -32.01 21.36 -26.52
N THR A 16 -31.87 22.39 -25.69
CA THR A 16 -30.58 22.86 -25.17
C THR A 16 -30.05 22.02 -24.00
N LEU A 17 -30.90 21.24 -23.31
CA LEU A 17 -30.49 20.32 -22.24
C LEU A 17 -29.89 19.01 -22.75
N GLY A 18 -29.90 18.75 -24.07
CA GLY A 18 -29.36 17.53 -24.68
C GLY A 18 -27.84 17.53 -24.92
N LEU A 19 -27.16 18.66 -24.70
CA LEU A 19 -25.68 18.76 -24.85
C LEU A 19 -24.98 18.46 -23.52
N GLY A 20 -25.44 17.43 -22.81
CA GLY A 20 -24.68 16.84 -21.72
C GLY A 20 -23.38 16.31 -22.29
N GLN A 21 -22.28 17.00 -21.98
CA GLN A 21 -20.94 16.54 -22.30
C GLN A 21 -20.73 15.23 -21.53
N VAL A 22 -21.00 14.10 -22.18
CA VAL A 22 -20.53 12.81 -21.71
C VAL A 22 -19.03 12.84 -21.89
N SER A 23 -18.34 13.31 -20.85
CA SER A 23 -16.93 13.04 -20.66
C SER A 23 -16.82 11.55 -20.40
N ALA A 24 -16.71 10.78 -21.49
CA ALA A 24 -16.17 9.44 -21.42
C ALA A 24 -14.70 9.64 -21.05
N GLY A 25 -14.42 9.63 -19.74
CA GLY A 25 -13.06 9.54 -19.25
C GLY A 25 -12.45 8.33 -19.95
N VAL A 26 -11.49 8.59 -20.84
CA VAL A 26 -10.61 7.57 -21.36
C VAL A 26 -10.01 6.89 -20.13
N VAL A 27 -10.47 5.68 -19.80
CA VAL A 27 -9.77 4.84 -18.84
C VAL A 27 -8.50 4.43 -19.57
N SER A 28 -7.48 5.26 -19.45
CA SER A 28 -6.19 4.94 -20.03
C SER A 28 -5.66 3.71 -19.29
N SER A 29 -4.90 2.88 -19.98
CA SER A 29 -4.22 1.74 -19.34
C SER A 29 -3.43 2.18 -18.10
N GLU A 30 -3.01 3.45 -18.01
CA GLU A 30 -2.38 4.03 -16.82
C GLU A 30 -3.31 4.06 -15.59
N GLN A 31 -4.60 4.35 -15.75
CA GLN A 31 -5.57 4.30 -14.65
C GLN A 31 -5.88 2.86 -14.22
N MET A 32 -5.83 1.90 -15.15
CA MET A 32 -5.89 0.47 -14.83
C MET A 32 -4.63 0.02 -14.07
N LEU A 33 -3.44 0.46 -14.47
CA LEU A 33 -2.19 0.17 -13.75
C LEU A 33 -2.18 0.82 -12.36
N ALA A 34 -2.64 2.06 -12.23
CA ALA A 34 -2.75 2.75 -10.95
C ALA A 34 -3.71 2.01 -10.01
N SER A 35 -4.92 1.67 -10.47
CA SER A 35 -5.90 0.90 -9.68
C SER A 35 -5.41 -0.51 -9.33
N GLN A 36 -4.68 -1.19 -10.22
CA GLN A 36 -4.03 -2.47 -9.93
C GLN A 36 -2.99 -2.32 -8.81
N GLN A 37 -2.16 -1.28 -8.86
CA GLN A 37 -1.15 -0.99 -7.84
C GLN A 37 -1.80 -0.65 -6.49
N HIS A 38 -2.93 0.07 -6.49
CA HIS A 38 -3.72 0.34 -5.30
C HIS A 38 -4.26 -0.94 -4.65
N HIS A 39 -4.81 -1.85 -5.46
CA HIS A 39 -5.25 -3.16 -4.98
C HIS A 39 -4.09 -3.97 -4.39
N TYR A 40 -2.95 -3.99 -5.07
CA TYR A 40 -1.76 -4.70 -4.61
C TYR A 40 -1.24 -4.15 -3.27
N ASN A 41 -1.13 -2.83 -3.15
CA ASN A 41 -0.71 -2.18 -1.90
C ASN A 41 -1.71 -2.47 -0.77
N LYS A 42 -3.02 -2.46 -1.04
CA LYS A 42 -4.04 -2.80 -0.02
C LYS A 42 -3.90 -4.24 0.44
N GLN A 43 -3.73 -5.18 -0.48
CA GLN A 43 -3.55 -6.59 -0.16
C GLN A 43 -2.28 -6.85 0.65
N GLN A 44 -1.18 -6.13 0.37
CA GLN A 44 0.06 -6.27 1.12
C GLN A 44 -0.05 -5.74 2.55
N VAL A 45 -0.75 -4.63 2.77
CA VAL A 45 -0.99 -4.11 4.12
C VAL A 45 -1.95 -5.02 4.90
N LEU A 46 -2.99 -5.55 4.24
CA LEU A 46 -3.93 -6.50 4.86
C LEU A 46 -3.25 -7.83 5.23
N SER A 47 -2.36 -8.36 4.39
CA SER A 47 -1.62 -9.59 4.72
C SER A 47 -0.65 -9.38 5.89
N PHE A 48 -0.06 -8.18 6.00
CA PHE A 48 0.74 -7.82 7.16
C PHE A 48 -0.11 -7.73 8.44
N LEU A 49 -1.30 -7.12 8.35
CA LEU A 49 -2.25 -7.06 9.47
C LEU A 49 -2.65 -8.44 9.99
N ASP A 50 -2.76 -9.43 9.10
CA ASP A 50 -3.14 -10.81 9.43
C ASP A 50 -2.00 -11.60 10.11
N THR A 51 -0.79 -11.05 10.16
CA THR A 51 0.34 -11.72 10.82
C THR A 51 0.13 -11.76 12.34
N ALA A 52 0.34 -12.94 12.96
CA ALA A 52 0.08 -13.17 14.39
C ALA A 52 0.76 -12.13 15.32
N GLU A 53 1.96 -11.67 14.97
CA GLU A 53 2.70 -10.64 15.69
C GLU A 53 1.96 -9.29 15.69
N VAL A 54 1.40 -8.90 14.55
CA VAL A 54 0.63 -7.65 14.40
C VAL A 54 -0.69 -7.75 15.14
N GLN A 55 -1.40 -8.88 15.02
CA GLN A 55 -2.64 -9.11 15.78
C GLN A 55 -2.39 -8.99 17.30
N GLN A 56 -1.32 -9.62 17.79
CA GLN A 56 -0.97 -9.57 19.21
C GLN A 56 -0.61 -8.14 19.66
N LYS A 57 0.01 -7.34 18.78
CA LYS A 57 0.30 -5.93 19.04
C LYS A 57 -0.97 -5.07 19.04
N LEU A 58 -1.89 -5.30 18.11
CA LEU A 58 -3.18 -4.58 18.07
C LEU A 58 -4.02 -4.85 19.33
N VAL A 59 -4.06 -6.10 19.78
CA VAL A 59 -4.72 -6.48 21.05
C VAL A 59 -4.07 -5.77 22.25
N GLN A 60 -2.73 -5.71 22.30
CA GLN A 60 -2.02 -4.96 23.36
C GLN A 60 -2.33 -3.46 23.33
N LEU A 61 -2.61 -2.90 22.16
CA LEU A 61 -3.01 -1.49 21.98
C LEU A 61 -4.52 -1.27 22.18
N GLY A 62 -5.31 -2.32 22.43
CA GLY A 62 -6.76 -2.24 22.60
C GLY A 62 -7.53 -2.01 21.29
N VAL A 63 -6.92 -2.28 20.13
CA VAL A 63 -7.53 -2.11 18.81
C VAL A 63 -7.98 -3.46 18.28
N SER A 64 -9.23 -3.55 17.81
CA SER A 64 -9.74 -4.77 17.17
C SER A 64 -9.20 -4.89 15.74
N GLN A 65 -9.01 -6.12 15.25
CA GLN A 65 -8.61 -6.37 13.86
C GLN A 65 -9.59 -5.73 12.88
N GLN A 66 -10.89 -5.86 13.16
CA GLN A 66 -11.97 -5.34 12.33
C GLN A 66 -11.94 -3.81 12.22
N ASP A 67 -11.62 -3.09 13.29
CA ASP A 67 -11.43 -1.64 13.26
C ASP A 67 -10.19 -1.23 12.44
N ALA A 68 -9.11 -2.00 12.54
CA ALA A 68 -7.89 -1.74 11.78
C ALA A 68 -8.12 -1.95 10.28
N GLU A 69 -8.83 -3.02 9.89
CA GLU A 69 -9.23 -3.27 8.51
C GLU A 69 -10.11 -2.16 7.95
N GLN A 70 -11.10 -1.68 8.72
CA GLN A 70 -11.95 -0.57 8.30
C GLN A 70 -11.15 0.72 8.06
N ARG A 71 -10.13 0.99 8.89
CA ARG A 71 -9.25 2.16 8.72
C ARG A 71 -8.43 2.03 7.43
N ILE A 72 -7.85 0.86 7.16
CA ILE A 72 -7.10 0.59 5.92
C ILE A 72 -8.02 0.66 4.69
N ALA A 73 -9.25 0.17 4.79
CA ALA A 73 -10.23 0.24 3.71
C ALA A 73 -10.57 1.69 3.32
N ASN A 74 -10.64 2.58 4.33
CA ASN A 74 -10.95 3.99 4.18
C ASN A 74 -9.72 4.87 3.85
N MET A 75 -8.50 4.32 3.87
CA MET A 75 -7.30 5.08 3.50
C MET A 75 -7.28 5.41 2.01
N THR A 76 -6.80 6.61 1.71
CA THR A 76 -6.49 7.06 0.35
C THR A 76 -5.20 6.40 -0.15
N ASP A 77 -5.01 6.42 -1.47
CA ASP A 77 -3.88 5.78 -2.11
C ASP A 77 -2.52 6.32 -1.66
N ALA A 78 -2.44 7.63 -1.40
CA ALA A 78 -1.24 8.28 -0.91
C ALA A 78 -0.91 7.87 0.54
N GLU A 79 -1.92 7.76 1.39
CA GLU A 79 -1.76 7.33 2.78
C GLU A 79 -1.32 5.87 2.86
N LEU A 80 -1.90 5.02 2.01
CA LEU A 80 -1.53 3.60 1.95
C LEU A 80 -0.12 3.38 1.40
N ALA A 81 0.28 4.17 0.39
CA ALA A 81 1.66 4.13 -0.11
C ALA A 81 2.66 4.58 0.97
N ALA A 82 2.36 5.65 1.70
CA ALA A 82 3.19 6.11 2.81
C ALA A 82 3.28 5.07 3.95
N LEU A 83 2.17 4.41 4.28
CA LEU A 83 2.15 3.31 5.25
C LEU A 83 3.00 2.13 4.78
N ASN A 84 2.85 1.70 3.53
CA ASN A 84 3.63 0.60 2.97
C ASN A 84 5.13 0.91 2.97
N SER A 85 5.52 2.15 2.67
CA SER A 85 6.91 2.59 2.79
C SER A 85 7.43 2.52 4.23
N GLN A 86 6.64 2.97 5.22
CA GLN A 86 7.02 2.85 6.63
C GLN A 86 7.16 1.39 7.07
N LEU A 87 6.26 0.50 6.64
CA LEU A 87 6.34 -0.93 6.94
C LEU A 87 7.59 -1.59 6.34
N HIS A 88 8.07 -1.12 5.18
CA HIS A 88 9.33 -1.59 4.59
C HIS A 88 10.57 -1.05 5.32
N GLU A 89 10.50 0.15 5.88
CA GLU A 89 11.60 0.74 6.65
C GLU A 89 11.67 0.25 8.09
N MET A 90 10.57 -0.31 8.61
CA MET A 90 10.61 -0.99 9.90
C MET A 90 11.54 -2.21 9.81
N PRO A 91 12.49 -2.37 10.74
CA PRO A 91 13.29 -3.60 10.82
C PRO A 91 12.32 -4.77 10.89
N ALA A 92 12.56 -5.82 10.09
CA ALA A 92 11.76 -7.05 10.13
C ALA A 92 11.76 -7.59 11.57
N GLY A 93 10.76 -7.18 12.36
CA GLY A 93 10.83 -7.12 13.83
C GLY A 93 10.61 -8.44 14.54
N GLY A 94 10.48 -9.53 13.77
CA GLY A 94 10.20 -10.85 14.31
C GLY A 94 11.45 -11.67 14.63
N VAL A 95 11.20 -12.89 15.10
CA VAL A 95 12.22 -13.92 15.37
C VAL A 95 13.11 -14.15 14.14
N VAL A 96 12.52 -14.15 12.94
CA VAL A 96 13.27 -14.34 11.68
C VAL A 96 14.28 -13.22 11.45
N GLY A 97 13.89 -11.95 11.62
CA GLY A 97 14.80 -10.82 11.44
C GLY A 97 15.91 -10.84 12.49
N THR A 98 15.58 -11.17 13.74
CA THR A 98 16.58 -11.32 14.81
C THR A 98 17.60 -12.41 14.49
N ILE A 99 17.14 -13.59 14.05
CA ILE A 99 18.04 -14.68 13.63
C ILE A 99 18.94 -14.22 12.48
N VAL A 100 18.37 -13.61 11.44
CA VAL A 100 19.14 -13.10 10.30
C VAL A 100 20.17 -12.05 10.74
N THR A 101 19.79 -11.10 11.59
CA THR A 101 20.72 -10.09 12.13
C THR A 101 21.87 -10.74 12.89
N VAL A 102 21.58 -11.70 13.77
CA VAL A 102 22.63 -12.43 14.50
C VAL A 102 23.55 -13.17 13.53
N LEU A 103 23.01 -13.85 12.51
CA LEU A 103 23.82 -14.53 11.49
C LEU A 103 24.73 -13.55 10.73
N VAL A 104 24.23 -12.36 10.36
CA VAL A 104 25.00 -11.31 9.67
C VAL A 104 26.12 -10.76 10.57
N VAL A 105 25.81 -10.46 11.84
CA VAL A 105 26.82 -9.98 12.79
C VAL A 105 27.94 -11.00 12.95
N ILE A 106 27.60 -12.28 13.14
CA ILE A 106 28.59 -13.36 13.25
C ILE A 106 29.40 -13.49 11.95
N ALA A 107 28.75 -13.37 10.78
CA ALA A 107 29.45 -13.47 9.50
C ALA A 107 30.48 -12.34 9.32
N VAL A 108 30.16 -11.11 9.75
CA VAL A 108 31.11 -9.99 9.73
C VAL A 108 32.26 -10.23 10.70
N LEU A 109 31.99 -10.73 11.91
CA LEU A 109 33.04 -11.07 12.90
C LEU A 109 33.98 -12.17 12.38
N ASP A 110 33.46 -13.13 11.62
CA ASP A 110 34.22 -14.19 10.98
C ASP A 110 35.13 -13.66 9.85
N LEU A 111 34.60 -12.78 9.00
CA LEU A 111 35.38 -12.05 8.00
C LEU A 111 36.55 -11.28 8.63
N LEU A 112 36.33 -10.64 9.78
CA LEU A 112 37.37 -9.92 10.51
C LEU A 112 38.38 -10.85 11.23
N GLY A 113 38.12 -12.16 11.26
CA GLY A 113 38.95 -13.14 11.96
C GLY A 113 38.83 -13.09 13.49
N VAL A 114 37.77 -12.48 14.01
CA VAL A 114 37.48 -12.44 15.46
C VAL A 114 36.83 -13.75 15.92
N THR A 115 36.06 -14.40 15.05
CA THR A 115 35.39 -15.68 15.28
C THR A 115 35.66 -16.65 14.12
N ASP A 116 35.43 -17.95 14.31
CA ASP A 116 35.47 -18.97 13.25
C ASP A 116 34.21 -19.86 13.39
N VAL A 117 33.07 -19.33 12.94
CA VAL A 117 31.75 -20.00 13.07
C VAL A 117 31.30 -20.58 11.73
N TYR A 118 31.68 -19.94 10.63
CA TYR A 118 31.37 -20.35 9.27
C TYR A 118 32.63 -20.84 8.56
N PRO A 119 32.86 -22.16 8.46
CA PRO A 119 34.10 -22.74 7.94
C PRO A 119 34.35 -22.48 6.44
N PHE A 120 33.38 -21.87 5.76
CA PHE A 120 33.46 -21.46 4.35
C PHE A 120 33.84 -19.98 4.18
N ILE A 121 33.80 -19.17 5.25
CA ILE A 121 34.26 -17.78 5.23
C ILE A 121 35.77 -17.77 5.45
N ARG A 122 36.50 -17.06 4.60
CA ARG A 122 37.96 -16.86 4.78
C ARG A 122 38.18 -15.48 5.37
N PRO A 123 38.90 -15.34 6.50
CA PRO A 123 39.14 -14.04 7.10
C PRO A 123 39.99 -13.16 6.19
N ILE A 124 39.63 -11.87 6.11
CA ILE A 124 40.40 -10.88 5.33
C ILE A 124 41.71 -10.57 6.04
N ARG A 125 42.83 -10.86 5.38
CA ARG A 125 44.16 -10.50 5.87
C ARG A 125 44.49 -9.10 5.38
N PHE A 126 44.37 -8.11 6.26
CA PHE A 126 44.94 -6.79 6.01
C PHE A 126 46.47 -6.92 6.04
N GLN A 127 47.13 -6.78 4.88
CA GLN A 127 48.59 -6.69 4.75
C GLN A 127 49.05 -5.26 5.03
#